data_AF-A0A969NDS0-F1
#
_entry.id   AF-A0A969NDS0-F1
#
_cell.length_a   1.000
_cell.length_b   1.000
_cell.length_c   1.000
_cell.angle_alpha   90.00
_cell.angle_beta   90.00
_cell.angle_gamma   90.00
#
_symmetry.space_group_name_H-M   'P 1'
#
loop_
_entity.id
_entity.type
_entity.pdbx_description
1 polymer ?
#
loop_
_entity_poly.entity_id
_entity_poly.type
_entity_poly.pdbx_seq_one_letter_code
_entity_poly.pdbx_strand_id
1 'polypeptide(L)'
;EEYNKSNRKLFETFIDYIINEDIKVAFFLASYHPYAAEKLKNSKFKIFEIEKYLKKIAKRKNIKIIGSYNPEVTNLSENDFYDGNHPKKQGIEKIFSGYNGI
;
A
#
# COMPACT_ATOMS: atom_id res chain seq x y z
N GLU A 1 -18.32 11.91 -5.05
CA GLU A 1 -18.08 11.72 -3.60
C GLU A 1 -18.79 10.50 -3.00
N GLU A 2 -19.93 10.07 -3.54
CA GLU A 2 -20.67 8.88 -3.07
C GLU A 2 -20.00 7.53 -3.43
N TYR A 3 -19.48 7.40 -4.65
CA TYR A 3 -18.75 6.20 -5.11
C TYR A 3 -17.52 5.87 -4.23
N ASN A 4 -16.81 6.90 -3.74
CA ASN A 4 -15.68 6.73 -2.83
C ASN A 4 -16.12 6.23 -1.42
N LYS A 5 -17.34 6.53 -0.97
CA LYS A 5 -17.86 6.04 0.31
C LYS A 5 -18.30 4.58 0.18
N SER A 6 -18.97 4.22 -0.91
CA SER A 6 -19.39 2.84 -1.19
C SER A 6 -18.18 1.90 -1.28
N ASN A 7 -17.13 2.27 -2.02
CA ASN A 7 -15.94 1.44 -2.16
C ASN A 7 -15.16 1.29 -0.86
N ARG A 8 -15.10 2.33 -0.02
CA ARG A 8 -14.47 2.23 1.32
C ARG A 8 -15.25 1.29 2.23
N LYS A 9 -16.59 1.39 2.21
CA LYS A 9 -17.45 0.49 2.99
C LYS A 9 -17.27 -0.96 2.50
N LEU A 10 -17.29 -1.18 1.19
CA LEU A 10 -17.08 -2.51 0.59
C LEU A 10 -15.71 -3.09 0.97
N PHE A 11 -14.65 -2.28 0.86
CA PHE A 11 -13.31 -2.67 1.28
C PHE A 11 -13.25 -3.05 2.76
N GLU A 12 -13.77 -2.20 3.65
CA GLU A 12 -13.75 -2.49 5.10
C GLU A 12 -14.58 -3.74 5.44
N THR A 13 -15.76 -3.91 4.83
CA THR A 13 -16.60 -5.11 4.98
C THR A 13 -15.88 -6.37 4.50
N PHE A 14 -15.15 -6.30 3.38
CA PHE A 14 -14.38 -7.42 2.87
C PHE A 14 -13.24 -7.81 3.83
N ILE A 15 -12.52 -6.84 4.38
CA ILE A 15 -11.48 -7.10 5.38
C ILE A 15 -12.08 -7.69 6.66
N ASP A 16 -13.24 -7.20 7.11
CA ASP A 16 -13.95 -7.76 8.26
C ASP A 16 -14.37 -9.21 8.03
N TYR A 17 -14.87 -9.52 6.84
CA TYR A 17 -15.22 -10.89 6.46
C TYR A 17 -14.01 -11.82 6.55
N ILE A 18 -12.87 -11.46 5.95
CA ILE A 18 -11.67 -12.31 5.96
C ILE A 18 -11.14 -12.53 7.39
N ILE A 19 -11.11 -11.49 8.21
CA ILE A 19 -10.62 -11.59 9.60
C ILE A 19 -11.54 -12.51 10.42
N ASN A 20 -12.86 -12.47 10.18
CA ASN A 20 -13.83 -13.32 10.88
C ASN A 20 -13.72 -14.79 10.47
N GLU A 21 -13.10 -15.10 9.34
CA GLU A 21 -12.77 -16.47 8.91
C GLU A 21 -11.39 -16.93 9.48
N ASP A 22 -10.88 -16.27 10.51
CA ASP A 22 -9.59 -16.53 11.16
C ASP A 22 -8.36 -16.47 10.23
N ILE A 23 -8.48 -15.75 9.09
CA ILE A 23 -7.39 -15.56 8.14
C ILE A 23 -6.53 -14.36 8.56
N LYS A 24 -5.21 -14.58 8.64
CA LYS A 24 -4.24 -13.50 8.87
C LYS A 24 -4.15 -12.60 7.64
N VAL A 25 -4.48 -11.32 7.82
CA VAL A 25 -4.39 -10.29 6.77
C VAL A 25 -3.14 -9.44 6.96
N ALA A 26 -2.47 -9.12 5.86
CA ALA A 26 -1.44 -8.09 5.76
C ALA A 26 -1.74 -7.18 4.56
N PHE A 27 -1.47 -5.89 4.70
CA PHE A 27 -1.53 -4.94 3.59
C PHE A 27 -0.15 -4.74 3.00
N PHE A 28 0.00 -5.10 1.72
CA PHE A 28 1.20 -4.80 0.95
C PHE A 28 0.99 -3.55 0.10
N LEU A 29 1.86 -2.56 0.29
CA LEU A 29 1.85 -1.29 -0.43
C LEU A 29 3.08 -1.22 -1.34
N ALA A 30 2.91 -1.64 -2.59
CA ALA A 30 3.96 -1.54 -3.61
C ALA A 30 4.26 -0.06 -3.88
N SER A 31 5.52 0.34 -3.72
CA SER A 31 5.93 1.72 -4.00
C SER A 31 5.71 2.09 -5.45
N TYR A 32 5.50 3.38 -5.70
CA TYR A 32 5.58 3.95 -7.05
C TYR A 32 7.03 4.27 -7.39
N HIS A 33 7.33 4.34 -8.68
CA HIS A 33 8.61 4.84 -9.16
C HIS A 33 8.86 6.26 -8.61
N PRO A 34 10.09 6.65 -8.21
CA PRO A 34 10.41 7.98 -7.66
C PRO A 34 9.79 9.15 -8.45
N TYR A 35 10.04 9.20 -9.75
CA TYR A 35 9.44 10.19 -10.66
C TYR A 35 7.89 10.19 -10.68
N ALA A 36 7.26 9.01 -10.66
CA ALA A 36 5.79 8.92 -10.63
C ALA A 36 5.23 9.36 -9.27
N ALA A 37 5.91 8.97 -8.17
CA ALA A 37 5.54 9.37 -6.82
C ALA A 37 5.55 10.89 -6.67
N GLU A 38 6.56 11.58 -7.22
CA GLU A 38 6.63 13.05 -7.24
C GLU A 38 5.41 13.67 -7.95
N LYS A 39 5.04 13.17 -9.14
CA LYS A 39 3.83 13.62 -9.85
C LYS A 39 2.56 13.35 -9.06
N LEU A 40 2.50 12.23 -8.34
CA LEU A 40 1.34 11.83 -7.57
C LEU A 40 1.14 12.68 -6.32
N LYS A 41 2.19 13.27 -5.73
CA LYS A 41 2.11 14.16 -4.55
C LYS A 41 1.11 15.30 -4.77
N ASN A 42 1.08 15.86 -5.98
CA ASN A 42 0.19 16.99 -6.34
C ASN A 42 -0.99 16.57 -7.23
N SER A 43 -1.22 15.26 -7.40
CA SER A 43 -2.28 14.77 -8.29
C SER A 43 -3.65 14.74 -7.64
N LYS A 44 -4.70 14.77 -8.46
CA LYS A 44 -6.09 14.59 -8.03
C LYS A 44 -6.38 13.21 -7.40
N PHE A 45 -5.51 12.22 -7.62
CA PHE A 45 -5.71 10.84 -7.17
C PHE A 45 -5.47 10.66 -5.66
N LYS A 46 -4.76 11.60 -5.01
CA LYS A 46 -4.54 11.62 -3.54
C LYS A 46 -4.01 10.30 -2.98
N ILE A 47 -3.09 9.64 -3.69
CA ILE A 47 -2.61 8.29 -3.36
C ILE A 47 -2.01 8.20 -1.94
N PHE A 48 -1.32 9.25 -1.50
CA PHE A 48 -0.75 9.30 -0.15
C PHE A 48 -1.81 9.51 0.95
N GLU A 49 -2.97 10.09 0.63
CA GLU A 49 -4.11 10.12 1.54
C GLU A 49 -4.80 8.74 1.62
N ILE A 50 -4.78 7.97 0.52
CA ILE A 50 -5.21 6.56 0.54
C ILE A 50 -4.27 5.74 1.42
N GLU A 51 -2.95 5.91 1.32
CA GLU A 51 -2.00 5.26 2.23
C GLU A 51 -2.28 5.60 3.70
N LYS A 52 -2.52 6.87 4.03
CA LYS A 52 -2.91 7.28 5.40
C LYS A 52 -4.19 6.60 5.86
N TYR A 53 -5.20 6.50 4.98
CA TYR A 53 -6.43 5.78 5.26
C TYR A 53 -6.15 4.29 5.53
N LEU A 54 -5.40 3.61 4.68
CA LEU A 54 -5.03 2.19 4.86
C LEU A 54 -4.27 1.97 6.17
N LYS A 55 -3.34 2.88 6.51
CA LYS A 55 -2.62 2.88 7.81
C LYS A 55 -3.57 2.99 9.01
N LYS A 56 -4.62 3.81 8.92
CA LYS A 56 -5.65 3.93 9.96
C LYS A 56 -6.47 2.65 10.09
N ILE A 57 -6.89 2.06 8.98
CA ILE A 57 -7.63 0.78 8.97
C ILE A 57 -6.78 -0.33 9.59
N ALA A 58 -5.53 -0.43 9.15
CA ALA A 58 -4.61 -1.46 9.60
C ALA A 58 -4.36 -1.37 11.10
N LYS A 59 -4.11 -0.17 11.64
CA LYS A 59 -3.98 0.05 13.09
C LYS A 59 -5.22 -0.39 13.86
N ARG A 60 -6.42 -0.04 13.37
CA ARG A 60 -7.69 -0.38 14.05
C ARG A 60 -7.99 -1.88 14.06
N LYS A 61 -7.58 -2.59 13.01
CA LYS A 61 -7.84 -4.03 12.83
C LYS A 61 -6.63 -4.93 13.14
N ASN A 62 -5.56 -4.36 13.70
CA ASN A 62 -4.29 -5.06 13.98
C ASN A 62 -3.67 -5.78 12.76
N ILE A 63 -3.73 -5.14 11.59
CA ILE A 63 -3.19 -5.65 10.33
C ILE A 63 -1.75 -5.13 10.15
N LYS A 64 -0.83 -6.02 9.78
CA LYS A 64 0.55 -5.63 9.42
C LYS A 64 0.57 -4.87 8.09
N ILE A 65 1.42 -3.86 7.97
CA ILE A 65 1.67 -3.15 6.71
C ILE A 65 3.08 -3.43 6.24
N ILE A 66 3.20 -3.86 4.99
CA ILE A 66 4.44 -4.13 4.29
C ILE A 66 4.63 -3.07 3.20
N GLY A 67 5.66 -2.24 3.32
CA GLY A 67 5.98 -1.21 2.34
C GLY A 67 5.24 0.13 2.51
N SER A 68 5.29 0.93 1.45
CA SER A 68 4.70 2.27 1.35
C SER A 68 4.57 2.64 -0.13
N TYR A 69 3.59 3.48 -0.48
CA TYR A 69 3.53 4.07 -1.82
C TYR A 69 4.68 5.05 -2.07
N ASN A 70 5.33 5.57 -1.02
CA ASN A 70 6.52 6.41 -1.14
C ASN A 70 7.80 5.56 -1.28
N PRO A 71 8.52 5.63 -2.42
CA PRO A 71 9.76 4.88 -2.62
C PRO A 71 10.90 5.29 -1.68
N GLU A 72 10.87 6.50 -1.12
CA GLU A 72 11.85 6.92 -0.10
C GLU A 72 11.71 6.10 1.20
N VAL A 73 10.48 5.67 1.54
CA VAL A 73 10.21 4.87 2.74
C VAL A 73 10.65 3.41 2.56
N THR A 74 10.59 2.91 1.32
CA THR A 74 10.98 1.54 0.96
C THR A 74 12.40 1.43 0.40
N ASN A 75 13.14 2.54 0.35
CA ASN A 75 14.50 2.62 -0.16
C ASN A 75 14.65 2.04 -1.58
N LEU A 76 13.66 2.29 -2.44
CA LEU A 76 13.69 1.88 -3.85
C LEU A 76 14.20 3.00 -4.75
N SER A 77 15.03 2.63 -5.72
CA SER A 77 15.57 3.51 -6.75
C SER A 77 14.85 3.29 -8.08
N GLU A 78 15.05 4.18 -9.05
CA GLU A 78 14.46 4.06 -10.40
C GLU A 78 14.72 2.71 -11.07
N ASN A 79 15.91 2.14 -10.84
CA ASN A 79 16.31 0.85 -11.42
C ASN A 79 15.49 -0.34 -10.91
N ASP A 80 14.77 -0.16 -9.80
CA ASP A 80 13.96 -1.19 -9.16
C ASP A 80 12.56 -1.32 -9.77
N PHE A 81 12.25 -0.62 -10.87
CA PHE A 81 10.91 -0.56 -11.47
C PHE A 81 10.89 -0.95 -12.95
N TYR A 82 9.76 -1.52 -13.40
CA TYR A 82 9.46 -1.72 -14.82
C TYR A 82 8.91 -0.44 -15.46
N ASP A 83 8.08 0.28 -14.72
CA ASP A 83 7.37 1.49 -15.16
C ASP A 83 7.08 2.41 -13.96
N GLY A 84 6.20 3.40 -14.13
CA GLY A 84 5.84 4.35 -13.08
C GLY A 84 5.18 3.74 -11.83
N ASN A 85 4.64 2.52 -11.90
CA ASN A 85 3.78 1.93 -10.87
C ASN A 85 4.30 0.60 -10.33
N HIS A 86 5.06 -0.16 -11.11
CA HIS A 86 5.34 -1.56 -10.81
C HIS A 86 6.81 -1.81 -10.48
N PRO A 87 7.15 -2.15 -9.22
CA PRO A 87 8.47 -2.64 -8.87
C PRO A 87 8.80 -3.96 -9.59
N LYS A 88 10.08 -4.13 -9.93
CA LYS A 88 10.67 -5.41 -10.34
C LYS A 88 10.73 -6.37 -9.15
N LYS A 89 10.98 -7.65 -9.44
CA LYS A 89 11.20 -8.69 -8.41
C LYS A 89 12.19 -8.23 -7.33
N GLN A 90 13.34 -7.71 -7.72
CA GLN A 90 14.36 -7.19 -6.79
C GLN A 90 13.86 -6.04 -5.90
N GLY A 91 12.98 -5.18 -6.42
CA GLY A 91 12.38 -4.08 -5.66
C GLY A 91 11.39 -4.61 -4.63
N ILE A 92 10.58 -5.61 -5.00
CA ILE A 92 9.71 -6.32 -4.06
C ILE A 92 10.54 -7.00 -2.97
N GLU A 93 11.61 -7.71 -3.33
CA GLU A 93 12.51 -8.36 -2.37
C GLU A 93 13.11 -7.36 -1.36
N LYS A 94 13.54 -6.18 -1.82
CA LYS A 94 14.00 -5.08 -0.95
C LYS A 94 12.91 -4.57 -0.01
N ILE A 95 11.66 -4.46 -0.47
CA ILE A 95 10.54 -4.06 0.40
C ILE A 95 10.35 -5.09 1.52
N PHE A 96 10.41 -6.38 1.18
CA PHE A 96 10.19 -7.47 2.14
C PHE A 96 11.41 -7.81 3.01
N SER A 97 12.64 -7.43 2.63
CA SER A 97 13.84 -7.80 3.38
C SER A 97 13.90 -7.21 4.79
N GLY A 98 13.14 -6.15 5.07
CA GLY A 98 12.96 -5.59 6.41
C GLY A 98 11.88 -6.26 7.25
N TYR A 99 11.12 -7.21 6.69
CA TYR A 99 9.97 -7.83 7.34
C TYR A 99 10.24 -9.28 7.70
N ASN A 100 10.59 -9.49 8.98
CA ASN A 100 10.70 -10.84 9.55
C ASN A 100 9.30 -11.33 9.94
N GLY A 101 8.66 -12.09 9.06
CA GLY A 101 7.49 -12.92 9.36
C GLY A 101 6.13 -12.27 9.07
N ILE A 102 5.39 -12.90 8.15
CA ILE A 102 3.92 -12.90 8.19
C ILE A 102 3.50 -13.83 9.33
#